data_AF-A0A929YC48-F1
#
_entry.id   AF-A0A929YC48-F1
#
_cell.length_a   1.000
_cell.length_b   1.000
_cell.length_c   1.000
_cell.angle_alpha   90.00
_cell.angle_beta   90.00
_cell.angle_gamma   90.00
#
_symmetry.space_group_name_H-M   'P 1'
#
loop_
_entity.id
_entity.type
_entity.pdbx_description
1 polymer ?
#
loop_
_entity_poly.entity_id
_entity_poly.type
_entity_poly.pdbx_seq_one_letter_code
_entity_poly.pdbx_strand_id
1 'polypeptide(L)'
;SSTLVSDVMPVLENLLKNPGSTTLKTKDYNGSMVHFATARIDAVGGVLGISLPAAYIDVVANSMIVLSIVFAAIVLTIASLIMLKVISKMLKPMETMKVFIKEKVVGTNADEKPAQNEVKEIEYLIGELQNRFISTIRMTRDESSNVQAKMNETTEHISSMGQNITEISAAMEETSASIDLQTQSISSINSATSDASVAVEKLSQDTQEMATRADEIVVRIDEMVPQVLSNKKNAVEMVGSSREKLEAAIEETKIISQIVDVSQAIKAIASQTNLLALNASIEAARAGDAGKGFAVVAGEINSLSSNTAEEIEKVNQLTDKVMSSVNTLAKEAGNVLEFLNTVVLKDYDSLEDLATRYKEDAGYYLDTSGTLGSSADELNATMSNINEILDTINASQHELNEAVQNVSDNLQEITNSSSQVSDETKDALSSITALQETISTFNV
;
A
#
# COMPACT_ATOMS: atom_id res chain seq x y z
N SER A 1 -111.38 -116.08 -54.31
CA SER A 1 -111.53 -116.13 -52.84
C SER A 1 -110.82 -114.93 -52.26
N SER A 2 -111.55 -113.98 -51.70
CA SER A 2 -110.98 -112.86 -50.94
C SER A 2 -110.68 -113.32 -49.52
N THR A 3 -109.43 -113.15 -49.07
CA THR A 3 -108.98 -113.48 -47.70
C THR A 3 -109.04 -112.21 -46.86
N LEU A 4 -109.60 -112.30 -45.64
CA LEU A 4 -109.65 -111.16 -44.72
C LEU A 4 -108.22 -110.78 -44.28
N VAL A 5 -107.86 -109.50 -44.41
CA VAL A 5 -106.53 -108.98 -44.01
C VAL A 5 -106.26 -109.21 -42.51
N SER A 6 -107.29 -109.24 -41.68
CA SER A 6 -107.17 -109.60 -40.25
C SER A 6 -106.66 -111.02 -40.02
N ASP A 7 -106.87 -111.95 -40.95
CA ASP A 7 -106.43 -113.34 -40.80
C ASP A 7 -104.94 -113.50 -41.13
N VAL A 8 -104.41 -112.65 -42.03
CA VAL A 8 -103.00 -112.65 -42.43
C VAL A 8 -102.16 -111.72 -41.54
N MET A 9 -102.77 -110.63 -41.08
CA MET A 9 -102.12 -109.59 -40.28
C MET A 9 -103.04 -109.16 -39.12
N PRO A 10 -103.23 -110.00 -38.10
CA PRO A 10 -104.15 -109.75 -36.99
C PRO A 10 -103.83 -108.47 -36.21
N VAL A 11 -102.56 -108.04 -36.22
CA VAL A 11 -102.11 -106.81 -35.54
C VAL A 11 -102.76 -105.54 -36.14
N LEU A 12 -103.25 -105.58 -37.39
CA LEU A 12 -103.92 -104.44 -38.03
C LEU A 12 -105.41 -104.33 -37.67
N GLU A 13 -105.98 -105.30 -36.95
CA GLU A 13 -107.43 -105.32 -36.65
C GLU A 13 -107.86 -104.09 -35.84
N ASN A 14 -107.04 -103.64 -34.88
CA ASN A 14 -107.34 -102.47 -34.07
C ASN A 14 -107.28 -101.15 -34.87
N LEU A 15 -106.39 -101.05 -35.86
CA LEU A 15 -106.27 -99.87 -36.73
C LEU A 15 -107.40 -99.77 -37.76
N LEU A 16 -107.98 -100.91 -38.14
CA LEU A 16 -109.15 -100.94 -39.01
C LEU A 16 -110.44 -100.57 -38.26
N LYS A 17 -110.52 -100.87 -36.95
CA LYS A 17 -111.67 -100.50 -36.10
C LYS A 17 -111.74 -99.00 -35.79
N ASN A 18 -110.60 -98.33 -35.64
CA ASN A 18 -110.52 -96.88 -35.45
C ASN A 18 -109.52 -96.25 -36.45
N PRO A 19 -109.94 -96.00 -37.70
CA PRO A 19 -109.07 -95.41 -38.71
C PRO A 19 -108.68 -93.97 -38.36
N GLY A 20 -107.40 -93.63 -38.46
CA GLY A 20 -106.90 -92.25 -38.44
C GLY A 20 -106.21 -91.78 -37.14
N SER A 21 -106.19 -92.55 -36.05
CA SER A 21 -105.65 -92.05 -34.78
C SER A 21 -104.14 -92.24 -34.58
N THR A 22 -103.52 -93.23 -35.25
CA THR A 22 -102.13 -93.61 -34.97
C THR A 22 -101.48 -94.36 -36.12
N THR A 23 -100.18 -94.14 -36.32
CA THR A 23 -99.35 -94.97 -37.20
C THR A 23 -98.72 -96.11 -36.40
N LEU A 24 -98.74 -97.32 -36.94
CA LEU A 24 -98.17 -98.50 -36.27
C LEU A 24 -97.00 -99.04 -37.09
N LYS A 25 -95.85 -99.19 -36.44
CA LYS A 25 -94.69 -99.85 -37.04
C LYS A 25 -94.82 -101.35 -36.86
N THR A 26 -95.01 -102.10 -37.93
CA THR A 26 -95.14 -103.57 -37.88
C THR A 26 -94.56 -104.21 -39.13
N LYS A 27 -94.43 -105.54 -39.13
CA LYS A 27 -94.01 -106.30 -40.32
C LYS A 27 -95.20 -106.47 -41.25
N ASP A 28 -95.01 -106.13 -42.52
CA ASP A 28 -95.99 -106.36 -43.58
C ASP A 28 -96.15 -107.86 -43.88
N TYR A 29 -97.11 -108.25 -44.73
CA TYR A 29 -97.35 -109.64 -45.11
C TYR A 29 -96.11 -110.31 -45.75
N ASN A 30 -95.17 -109.52 -46.30
CA ASN A 30 -93.90 -109.98 -46.86
C ASN A 30 -92.72 -109.97 -45.85
N GLY A 31 -92.99 -109.66 -44.57
CA GLY A 31 -91.99 -109.60 -43.50
C GLY A 31 -91.23 -108.27 -43.38
N SER A 32 -91.40 -107.32 -44.31
CA SER A 32 -90.70 -106.04 -44.31
C SER A 32 -91.31 -105.09 -43.27
N MET A 33 -90.46 -104.36 -42.54
CA MET A 33 -90.95 -103.38 -41.56
C MET A 33 -91.51 -102.14 -42.25
N VAL A 34 -92.79 -101.87 -42.02
CA VAL A 34 -93.51 -100.74 -42.59
C VAL A 34 -94.21 -99.96 -41.47
N HIS A 35 -94.42 -98.68 -41.68
CA HIS A 35 -95.39 -97.90 -40.92
C HIS A 35 -96.74 -97.99 -41.63
N PHE A 36 -97.71 -98.58 -40.96
CA PHE A 36 -99.08 -98.64 -41.41
C PHE A 36 -99.89 -97.48 -40.83
N ALA A 37 -100.62 -96.81 -41.70
CA ALA A 37 -101.62 -95.81 -41.35
C ALA A 37 -102.95 -96.20 -42.02
N THR A 38 -104.05 -96.07 -41.30
CA THR A 38 -105.39 -96.32 -41.84
C THR A 38 -106.19 -95.03 -41.85
N ALA A 39 -106.99 -94.82 -42.89
CA ALA A 39 -107.92 -93.70 -42.98
C ALA A 39 -109.27 -94.18 -43.53
N ARG A 40 -110.36 -93.63 -43.01
CA ARG A 40 -111.71 -93.97 -43.47
C ARG A 40 -112.03 -93.18 -44.74
N ILE A 41 -112.62 -93.84 -45.74
CA ILE A 41 -113.11 -93.17 -46.95
C ILE A 41 -114.64 -93.22 -46.94
N ASP A 42 -115.25 -92.13 -46.49
CA ASP A 42 -116.69 -92.03 -46.25
C ASP A 42 -117.53 -92.25 -47.53
N ALA A 43 -116.97 -91.93 -48.70
CA ALA A 43 -117.65 -92.10 -49.99
C ALA A 43 -117.89 -93.56 -50.42
N VAL A 44 -117.13 -94.52 -49.88
CA VAL A 44 -117.22 -95.94 -50.28
C VAL A 44 -117.50 -96.87 -49.07
N GLY A 45 -117.66 -96.31 -47.87
CA GLY A 45 -117.87 -97.04 -46.63
C GLY A 45 -116.69 -97.93 -46.18
N GLY A 46 -115.55 -97.87 -46.88
CA GLY A 46 -114.35 -98.68 -46.65
C GLY A 46 -113.23 -97.95 -45.91
N VAL A 47 -112.26 -98.72 -45.39
CA VAL A 47 -111.05 -98.19 -44.75
C VAL A 47 -109.87 -98.46 -45.69
N LEU A 48 -109.14 -97.40 -46.05
CA LEU A 48 -107.91 -97.51 -46.83
C LEU A 48 -106.72 -97.57 -45.87
N GLY A 49 -105.93 -98.63 -45.95
CA GLY A 49 -104.63 -98.72 -45.29
C GLY A 49 -103.52 -98.36 -46.27
N ILE A 50 -102.62 -97.46 -45.86
CA ILE A 50 -101.37 -97.18 -46.59
C ILE A 50 -100.22 -97.69 -45.74
N SER A 51 -99.35 -98.49 -46.34
CA SER A 51 -98.08 -98.93 -45.76
C SER A 51 -96.93 -98.21 -46.44
N LEU A 52 -96.10 -97.54 -45.64
CA LEU A 52 -94.85 -96.95 -46.09
C LEU A 52 -93.67 -97.72 -45.49
N PRO A 53 -92.66 -98.12 -46.30
CA PRO A 53 -91.47 -98.79 -45.77
C PRO A 53 -90.76 -97.93 -44.74
N ALA A 54 -90.46 -98.51 -43.57
CA ALA A 54 -89.83 -97.77 -42.47
C ALA A 54 -88.44 -97.23 -42.81
N ALA A 55 -87.74 -97.86 -43.77
CA ALA A 55 -86.43 -97.42 -44.25
C ALA A 55 -86.42 -95.97 -44.78
N TYR A 56 -87.51 -95.48 -45.38
CA TYR A 56 -87.56 -94.11 -45.87
C TYR A 56 -87.69 -93.07 -44.76
N ILE A 57 -88.42 -93.39 -43.68
CA ILE A 57 -88.65 -92.47 -42.56
C ILE A 57 -87.44 -92.45 -41.63
N ASP A 58 -86.86 -93.61 -41.32
CA ASP A 58 -85.74 -93.72 -40.39
C ASP A 58 -84.46 -93.04 -40.95
N VAL A 59 -84.24 -93.07 -42.28
CA VAL A 59 -83.11 -92.37 -42.93
C VAL A 59 -83.28 -90.84 -42.87
N VAL A 60 -84.49 -90.33 -43.08
CA VAL A 60 -84.80 -88.89 -42.99
C VAL A 60 -84.71 -88.39 -41.55
N ALA A 61 -85.17 -89.17 -40.57
CA ALA A 61 -85.09 -88.81 -39.16
C ALA A 61 -83.63 -88.77 -38.64
N ASN A 62 -82.82 -89.80 -38.96
CA ASN A 62 -81.41 -89.83 -38.54
C ASN A 62 -80.58 -88.71 -39.19
N SER A 63 -80.83 -88.37 -40.45
CA SER A 63 -80.16 -87.25 -41.11
C SER A 63 -80.53 -85.89 -40.48
N MET A 64 -81.78 -85.70 -40.05
CA MET A 64 -82.20 -84.49 -39.31
C MET A 64 -81.54 -84.38 -37.92
N ILE A 65 -81.40 -85.49 -37.18
CA ILE A 65 -80.75 -85.50 -35.85
C ILE A 65 -79.25 -85.19 -35.98
N VAL A 66 -78.55 -85.82 -36.92
CA VAL A 66 -77.12 -85.58 -37.16
C VAL A 66 -76.89 -84.12 -37.57
N LEU A 67 -77.73 -83.55 -38.44
CA LEU A 67 -77.64 -82.15 -38.85
C LEU A 67 -77.82 -81.20 -37.64
N SER A 68 -78.75 -81.52 -36.73
CA SER A 68 -79.02 -80.73 -35.53
C SER A 68 -77.83 -80.74 -34.55
N ILE A 69 -77.19 -81.90 -34.37
CA ILE A 69 -75.99 -82.04 -33.54
C ILE A 69 -74.81 -81.28 -34.15
N VAL A 70 -74.62 -81.36 -35.47
CA VAL A 70 -73.56 -80.62 -36.17
C VAL A 70 -73.79 -79.12 -36.07
N PHE A 71 -75.03 -78.65 -36.22
CA PHE A 71 -75.37 -77.23 -36.07
C PHE A 71 -75.12 -76.73 -34.63
N ALA A 72 -75.53 -77.48 -33.61
CA ALA A 72 -75.26 -77.14 -32.22
C ALA A 72 -73.77 -77.10 -31.91
N ALA A 73 -73.00 -78.06 -32.44
CA ALA A 73 -71.54 -78.07 -32.33
C ALA A 73 -70.94 -76.80 -32.96
N ILE A 74 -71.32 -76.46 -34.19
CA ILE A 74 -70.83 -75.26 -34.90
C ILE A 74 -71.13 -73.99 -34.09
N VAL A 75 -72.34 -73.83 -33.56
CA VAL A 75 -72.72 -72.66 -32.75
C VAL A 75 -71.88 -72.57 -31.47
N LEU A 76 -71.63 -73.69 -30.78
CA LEU A 76 -70.78 -73.73 -29.59
C LEU A 76 -69.32 -73.38 -29.92
N THR A 77 -68.77 -73.88 -31.04
CA THR A 77 -67.41 -73.54 -31.45
C THR A 77 -67.29 -72.06 -31.80
N ILE A 78 -68.27 -71.51 -32.54
CA ILE A 78 -68.30 -70.07 -32.88
C ILE A 78 -68.43 -69.22 -31.60
N ALA A 79 -69.31 -69.57 -30.68
CA ALA A 79 -69.47 -68.87 -29.41
C ALA A 79 -68.18 -68.91 -28.58
N SER A 80 -67.50 -70.07 -28.51
CA SER A 80 -66.21 -70.21 -27.82
C SER A 80 -65.11 -69.37 -28.49
N LEU A 81 -65.04 -69.33 -29.83
CA LEU A 81 -64.06 -68.52 -30.55
C LEU A 81 -64.29 -67.02 -30.36
N ILE A 82 -65.55 -66.57 -30.37
CA ILE A 82 -65.92 -65.18 -30.08
C ILE A 82 -65.54 -64.85 -28.64
N MET A 83 -65.86 -65.72 -27.68
CA MET A 83 -65.52 -65.53 -26.27
C MET A 83 -64.01 -65.41 -26.05
N LEU A 84 -63.20 -66.30 -26.65
CA LEU A 84 -61.74 -66.22 -26.60
C LEU A 84 -61.19 -64.93 -27.23
N LYS A 85 -61.78 -64.47 -28.33
CA LYS A 85 -61.38 -63.22 -29.00
C LYS A 85 -61.76 -61.97 -28.20
N VAL A 86 -62.90 -61.98 -27.51
CA VAL A 86 -63.31 -60.89 -26.62
C VAL A 86 -62.43 -60.85 -25.37
N ILE A 87 -62.19 -62.00 -24.73
CA ILE A 87 -61.32 -62.10 -23.54
C ILE A 87 -59.90 -61.63 -23.86
N SER A 88 -59.30 -62.11 -24.95
CA SER A 88 -57.96 -61.68 -25.37
C SER A 88 -57.91 -60.18 -25.69
N LYS A 89 -58.95 -59.62 -26.32
CA LYS A 89 -59.02 -58.17 -26.57
C LYS A 89 -59.17 -57.35 -25.29
N MET A 90 -59.94 -57.83 -24.30
CA MET A 90 -60.14 -57.14 -23.02
C MET A 90 -58.93 -57.25 -22.08
N LEU A 91 -58.11 -58.29 -22.20
CA LEU A 91 -56.91 -58.48 -21.37
C LEU A 91 -55.64 -57.87 -21.98
N LYS A 92 -55.64 -57.48 -23.25
CA LYS A 92 -54.50 -56.83 -23.92
C LYS A 92 -53.95 -55.58 -23.18
N PRO A 93 -54.77 -54.70 -22.58
CA PRO A 93 -54.28 -53.58 -21.76
C PRO A 93 -53.51 -54.04 -20.50
N MET A 94 -53.92 -55.15 -19.89
CA MET A 94 -53.23 -55.74 -18.73
C MET A 94 -51.86 -56.30 -19.10
N GLU A 95 -51.77 -56.96 -20.25
CA GLU A 95 -50.50 -57.45 -20.80
C GLU A 95 -49.56 -56.29 -21.14
N THR A 96 -50.10 -55.20 -21.70
CA THR A 96 -49.33 -53.98 -21.98
C THR A 96 -48.81 -53.33 -20.69
N MET A 97 -49.63 -53.27 -19.63
CA MET A 97 -49.23 -52.73 -18.33
C MET A 97 -48.15 -53.60 -17.66
N LYS A 98 -48.28 -54.92 -17.75
CA LYS A 98 -47.27 -55.88 -17.29
C LYS A 98 -45.92 -55.62 -17.97
N VAL A 99 -45.91 -55.52 -19.31
CA VAL A 99 -44.69 -55.25 -20.09
C VAL A 99 -44.09 -53.90 -19.71
N PHE A 100 -44.93 -52.85 -19.60
CA PHE A 100 -44.48 -51.52 -19.18
C PHE A 100 -43.79 -51.55 -17.81
N ILE A 101 -44.40 -52.16 -16.79
CA ILE A 101 -43.81 -52.21 -15.45
C ILE A 101 -42.52 -53.05 -15.47
N LYS A 102 -42.54 -54.22 -16.12
CA LYS A 102 -41.37 -55.10 -16.20
C LYS A 102 -40.18 -54.39 -16.88
N GLU A 103 -40.41 -53.72 -18.00
CA GLU A 103 -39.34 -53.08 -18.78
C GLU A 103 -38.91 -51.70 -18.24
N LYS A 104 -39.86 -50.85 -17.82
CA LYS A 104 -39.59 -49.44 -17.49
C LYS A 104 -39.40 -49.16 -16.01
N VAL A 105 -39.89 -50.03 -15.13
CA VAL A 105 -39.92 -49.78 -13.69
C VAL A 105 -38.99 -50.71 -12.93
N VAL A 106 -39.07 -52.02 -13.20
CA VAL A 106 -38.23 -53.03 -12.55
C VAL A 106 -36.93 -53.27 -13.33
N GLY A 107 -36.99 -53.20 -14.67
CA GLY A 107 -35.86 -53.45 -15.57
C GLY A 107 -35.69 -54.93 -15.93
N THR A 108 -35.06 -55.22 -17.06
CA THR A 108 -34.91 -56.58 -17.62
C THR A 108 -34.06 -57.55 -16.78
N ASN A 109 -33.42 -57.06 -15.71
CA ASN A 109 -32.55 -57.84 -14.83
C ASN A 109 -33.22 -58.21 -13.49
N ALA A 110 -34.53 -58.03 -13.37
CA ALA A 110 -35.26 -58.42 -12.18
C ALA A 110 -35.32 -59.95 -12.05
N ASP A 111 -34.91 -60.50 -10.90
CA ASP A 111 -35.05 -61.92 -10.59
C ASP A 111 -36.47 -62.40 -10.91
N GLU A 112 -36.61 -63.28 -11.90
CA GLU A 112 -37.89 -63.86 -12.29
C GLU A 112 -38.38 -64.78 -11.17
N LYS A 113 -39.14 -64.21 -10.21
CA LYS A 113 -39.93 -65.04 -9.31
C LYS A 113 -40.99 -65.76 -10.14
N PRO A 114 -41.10 -67.10 -10.07
CA PRO A 114 -42.10 -67.83 -10.82
C PRO A 114 -43.49 -67.47 -10.29
N ALA A 115 -44.18 -66.59 -11.02
CA ALA A 115 -45.58 -66.29 -10.74
C ALA A 115 -46.42 -67.52 -11.08
N GLN A 116 -47.25 -67.98 -10.14
CA GLN A 116 -48.06 -69.19 -10.32
C GLN A 116 -49.20 -69.00 -11.32
N ASN A 117 -49.58 -67.75 -11.62
CA ASN A 117 -50.58 -67.36 -12.64
C ASN A 117 -50.43 -65.87 -13.01
N GLU A 118 -51.09 -65.41 -14.08
CA GLU A 118 -50.99 -64.02 -14.55
C GLU A 118 -51.45 -62.98 -13.51
N VAL A 119 -52.42 -63.33 -12.66
CA VAL A 119 -52.95 -62.41 -11.63
C VAL A 119 -51.90 -62.10 -10.57
N LYS A 120 -51.18 -63.12 -10.07
CA LYS A 120 -50.11 -62.92 -9.08
C LYS A 120 -48.91 -62.18 -9.65
N GLU A 121 -48.63 -62.34 -10.95
CA GLU A 121 -47.56 -61.58 -11.61
C GLU A 121 -47.89 -60.09 -11.68
N ILE A 122 -49.13 -59.76 -12.06
CA ILE A 122 -49.62 -58.38 -12.10
C ILE A 122 -49.63 -57.76 -10.70
N GLU A 123 -50.09 -58.49 -9.68
CA GLU A 123 -50.08 -58.06 -8.28
C GLU A 123 -48.65 -57.70 -7.82
N TYR A 124 -47.68 -58.57 -8.11
CA TYR A 124 -46.27 -58.32 -7.81
C TYR A 124 -45.75 -57.07 -8.53
N LEU A 125 -46.01 -56.93 -9.83
CA LEU A 125 -45.55 -55.80 -10.63
C LEU A 125 -46.16 -54.48 -10.15
N ILE A 126 -47.45 -54.45 -9.82
CA ILE A 126 -48.11 -53.26 -9.24
C ILE A 126 -47.49 -52.92 -7.88
N GLY A 127 -47.20 -53.92 -7.04
CA GLY A 127 -46.50 -53.71 -5.76
C GLY A 127 -45.11 -53.12 -5.93
N GLU A 128 -44.31 -53.61 -6.88
CA GLU A 128 -43.00 -53.05 -7.22
C GLU A 128 -43.11 -51.61 -7.74
N LEU A 129 -44.08 -51.34 -8.63
CA LEU A 129 -44.35 -49.99 -9.12
C LEU A 129 -44.69 -49.06 -7.96
N GLN A 130 -45.56 -49.47 -7.06
CA GLN A 130 -45.93 -48.69 -5.88
C GLN A 130 -44.72 -48.43 -4.99
N ASN A 131 -43.92 -49.45 -4.66
CA ASN A 131 -42.74 -49.31 -3.81
C ASN A 131 -41.71 -48.35 -4.41
N ARG A 132 -41.42 -48.48 -5.70
CA ARG A 132 -40.48 -47.61 -6.40
C ARG A 132 -41.00 -46.18 -6.50
N PHE A 133 -42.28 -46.00 -6.80
CA PHE A 133 -42.91 -44.68 -6.87
C PHE A 133 -42.88 -43.97 -5.50
N ILE A 134 -43.24 -44.68 -4.42
CA ILE A 134 -43.14 -44.19 -3.05
C ILE A 134 -41.69 -43.84 -2.68
N SER A 135 -40.74 -44.71 -3.04
CA SER A 135 -39.31 -44.46 -2.80
C SER A 135 -38.83 -43.21 -3.53
N THR A 136 -39.20 -43.03 -4.79
CA THR A 136 -38.86 -41.83 -5.57
C THR A 136 -39.46 -40.58 -4.93
N ILE A 137 -40.72 -40.60 -4.51
CA ILE A 137 -41.35 -39.45 -3.83
C ILE A 137 -40.59 -39.08 -2.56
N ARG A 138 -40.24 -40.07 -1.73
CA ARG A 138 -39.46 -39.84 -0.50
C ARG A 138 -38.07 -39.30 -0.80
N MET A 139 -37.35 -39.88 -1.75
CA MET A 139 -36.05 -39.39 -2.18
C MET A 139 -36.12 -37.96 -2.71
N THR A 140 -37.12 -37.61 -3.54
CA THR A 140 -37.30 -36.25 -4.06
C THR A 140 -37.65 -35.26 -2.94
N ARG A 141 -38.43 -35.68 -1.93
CA ARG A 141 -38.75 -34.86 -0.76
C ARG A 141 -37.49 -34.56 0.07
N ASP A 142 -36.74 -35.60 0.40
CA ASP A 142 -35.56 -35.49 1.23
C ASP A 142 -34.46 -34.69 0.50
N GLU A 143 -34.28 -34.89 -0.82
CA GLU A 143 -33.38 -34.09 -1.65
C GLU A 143 -33.85 -32.63 -1.74
N SER A 144 -35.15 -32.36 -1.92
CA SER A 144 -35.69 -30.99 -1.89
C SER A 144 -35.39 -30.29 -0.57
N SER A 145 -35.53 -30.99 0.56
CA SER A 145 -35.19 -30.43 1.88
C SER A 145 -33.70 -30.14 2.00
N ASN A 146 -32.83 -31.00 1.43
CA ASN A 146 -31.39 -30.80 1.41
C ASN A 146 -31.00 -29.58 0.55
N VAL A 147 -31.59 -29.44 -0.65
CA VAL A 147 -31.37 -28.27 -1.51
C VAL A 147 -31.87 -27.00 -0.81
N GLN A 148 -33.02 -27.03 -0.12
CA GLN A 148 -33.52 -25.88 0.64
C GLN A 148 -32.56 -25.44 1.75
N ALA A 149 -32.02 -26.40 2.51
CA ALA A 149 -31.03 -26.10 3.55
C ALA A 149 -29.78 -25.41 2.94
N LYS A 150 -29.26 -25.92 1.83
CA LYS A 150 -28.14 -25.31 1.11
C LYS A 150 -28.45 -23.91 0.57
N MET A 151 -29.67 -23.66 0.10
CA MET A 151 -30.07 -22.31 -0.36
C MET A 151 -30.18 -21.30 0.80
N ASN A 152 -30.62 -21.74 1.97
CA ASN A 152 -30.59 -20.91 3.17
C ASN A 152 -29.14 -20.58 3.58
N GLU A 153 -28.23 -21.57 3.58
CA GLU A 153 -26.80 -21.34 3.81
C GLU A 153 -26.20 -20.35 2.80
N THR A 154 -26.53 -20.50 1.51
CA THR A 154 -26.11 -19.53 0.47
C THR A 154 -26.60 -18.12 0.77
N THR A 155 -27.85 -17.98 1.25
CA THR A 155 -28.41 -16.66 1.63
C THR A 155 -27.64 -16.04 2.79
N GLU A 156 -27.27 -16.83 3.79
CA GLU A 156 -26.43 -16.38 4.91
C GLU A 156 -25.03 -15.95 4.44
N HIS A 157 -24.40 -16.72 3.54
CA HIS A 157 -23.11 -16.38 2.95
C HIS A 157 -23.17 -15.07 2.13
N ILE A 158 -24.23 -14.85 1.36
CA ILE A 158 -24.46 -13.59 0.64
C ILE A 158 -24.59 -12.41 1.60
N SER A 159 -25.33 -12.59 2.71
CA SER A 159 -25.46 -11.53 3.73
C SER A 159 -24.11 -11.21 4.37
N SER A 160 -23.31 -12.23 4.71
CA SER A 160 -21.96 -12.05 5.24
C SER A 160 -21.03 -11.37 4.23
N MET A 161 -21.17 -11.70 2.94
CA MET A 161 -20.41 -11.05 1.87
C MET A 161 -20.75 -9.56 1.77
N GLY A 162 -22.03 -9.19 1.87
CA GLY A 162 -22.45 -7.78 1.90
C GLY A 162 -21.83 -6.98 3.06
N GLN A 163 -21.71 -7.59 4.24
CA GLN A 163 -21.01 -6.97 5.37
C GLN A 163 -19.52 -6.79 5.08
N ASN A 164 -18.84 -7.83 4.58
CA ASN A 164 -17.42 -7.76 4.24
C ASN A 164 -17.14 -6.69 3.17
N ILE A 165 -18.01 -6.56 2.16
CA ILE A 165 -17.90 -5.49 1.14
C ILE A 165 -17.95 -4.12 1.81
N THR A 166 -18.90 -3.91 2.73
CA THR A 166 -19.05 -2.62 3.44
C THR A 166 -17.80 -2.29 4.26
N GLU A 167 -17.24 -3.29 4.96
CA GLU A 167 -16.01 -3.12 5.75
C GLU A 167 -14.80 -2.81 4.85
N ILE A 168 -14.65 -3.50 3.72
CA ILE A 168 -13.57 -3.22 2.77
C ILE A 168 -13.75 -1.83 2.16
N SER A 169 -14.96 -1.44 1.75
CA SER A 169 -15.24 -0.09 1.22
C SER A 169 -14.83 1.01 2.20
N ALA A 170 -15.17 0.86 3.49
CA ALA A 170 -14.76 1.82 4.52
C ALA A 170 -13.23 1.89 4.65
N ALA A 171 -12.54 0.75 4.60
CA ALA A 171 -11.07 0.71 4.60
C ALA A 171 -10.46 1.37 3.36
N MET A 172 -11.09 1.25 2.18
CA MET A 172 -10.64 1.91 0.96
C MET A 172 -10.81 3.44 1.05
N GLU A 173 -11.91 3.93 1.62
CA GLU A 173 -12.10 5.37 1.87
C GLU A 173 -11.05 5.94 2.82
N GLU A 174 -10.76 5.23 3.91
CA GLU A 174 -9.69 5.63 4.86
C GLU A 174 -8.30 5.61 4.19
N THR A 175 -8.04 4.61 3.36
CA THR A 175 -6.80 4.51 2.58
C THR A 175 -6.69 5.68 1.59
N SER A 176 -7.77 6.04 0.91
CA SER A 176 -7.82 7.19 0.00
C SER A 176 -7.55 8.51 0.72
N ALA A 177 -8.16 8.73 1.89
CA ALA A 177 -7.87 9.90 2.71
C ALA A 177 -6.40 9.93 3.18
N SER A 178 -5.84 8.77 3.51
CA SER A 178 -4.42 8.64 3.88
C SER A 178 -3.49 8.96 2.71
N ILE A 179 -3.88 8.60 1.48
CA ILE A 179 -3.14 8.94 0.25
C ILE A 179 -3.07 10.45 0.04
N ASP A 180 -4.17 11.15 0.23
CA ASP A 180 -4.23 12.61 0.10
C ASP A 180 -3.34 13.31 1.13
N LEU A 181 -3.39 12.87 2.39
CA LEU A 181 -2.53 13.39 3.47
C LEU A 181 -1.05 13.15 3.20
N GLN A 182 -0.68 11.96 2.66
CA GLN A 182 0.69 11.69 2.25
C GLN A 182 1.12 12.59 1.09
N THR A 183 0.26 12.81 0.10
CA THR A 183 0.55 13.70 -1.04
C THR A 183 0.84 15.13 -0.55
N GLN A 184 0.07 15.64 0.40
CA GLN A 184 0.33 16.94 1.02
C GLN A 184 1.64 16.98 1.81
N SER A 185 1.95 15.89 2.52
CA SER A 185 3.20 15.75 3.27
C SER A 185 4.42 15.72 2.34
N ILE A 186 4.34 14.97 1.23
CA ILE A 186 5.38 14.93 0.19
C ILE A 186 5.62 16.32 -0.39
N SER A 187 4.56 17.07 -0.72
CA SER A 187 4.69 18.45 -1.20
C SER A 187 5.40 19.34 -0.18
N SER A 188 5.10 19.18 1.10
CA SER A 188 5.71 19.97 2.17
C SER A 188 7.19 19.63 2.34
N ILE A 189 7.55 18.34 2.27
CA ILE A 189 8.95 17.89 2.31
C ILE A 189 9.70 18.43 1.09
N ASN A 190 9.10 18.40 -0.10
CA ASN A 190 9.72 18.91 -1.31
C ASN A 190 10.06 20.40 -1.21
N SER A 191 9.13 21.22 -0.68
CA SER A 191 9.41 22.64 -0.41
C SER A 191 10.54 22.82 0.62
N ALA A 192 10.54 22.06 1.72
CA ALA A 192 11.58 22.13 2.72
C ALA A 192 12.96 21.73 2.18
N THR A 193 13.03 20.70 1.32
CA THR A 193 14.26 20.28 0.62
C THR A 193 14.76 21.34 -0.34
N SER A 194 13.85 22.03 -1.05
CA SER A 194 14.22 23.15 -1.92
C SER A 194 14.80 24.32 -1.11
N ASP A 195 14.16 24.70 0.00
CA ASP A 195 14.66 25.77 0.88
C ASP A 195 16.01 25.41 1.50
N ALA A 196 16.18 24.14 1.92
CA ALA A 196 17.44 23.64 2.43
C ALA A 196 18.55 23.68 1.37
N SER A 197 18.26 23.28 0.12
CA SER A 197 19.21 23.40 -0.99
C SER A 197 19.69 24.84 -1.21
N VAL A 198 18.78 25.82 -1.16
CA VAL A 198 19.15 27.25 -1.26
C VAL A 198 20.02 27.69 -0.08
N ALA A 199 19.70 27.24 1.13
CA ALA A 199 20.49 27.54 2.32
C ALA A 199 21.91 26.93 2.27
N VAL A 200 22.04 25.71 1.73
CA VAL A 200 23.33 25.02 1.55
C VAL A 200 24.18 25.71 0.48
N GLU A 201 23.58 26.14 -0.63
CA GLU A 201 24.29 26.92 -1.66
C GLU A 201 24.83 28.24 -1.08
N LYS A 202 24.01 28.93 -0.29
CA LYS A 202 24.45 30.14 0.41
C LYS A 202 25.57 29.85 1.41
N LEU A 203 25.47 28.77 2.16
CA LEU A 203 26.53 28.34 3.08
C LEU A 203 27.84 28.12 2.34
N SER A 204 27.80 27.44 1.18
CA SER A 204 28.96 27.21 0.32
C SER A 204 29.61 28.53 -0.12
N GLN A 205 28.79 29.49 -0.57
CA GLN A 205 29.26 30.83 -0.93
C GLN A 205 29.89 31.57 0.26
N ASP A 206 29.23 31.57 1.42
CA ASP A 206 29.70 32.23 2.64
C ASP A 206 31.03 31.61 3.13
N THR A 207 31.20 30.29 3.01
CA THR A 207 32.50 29.64 3.27
C THR A 207 33.56 30.06 2.28
N GLN A 208 33.26 30.08 0.98
CA GLN A 208 34.24 30.51 -0.01
C GLN A 208 34.72 31.94 0.25
N GLU A 209 33.81 32.84 0.65
CA GLU A 209 34.16 34.19 1.06
C GLU A 209 35.01 34.21 2.35
N MET A 210 34.67 33.37 3.33
CA MET A 210 35.47 33.23 4.56
C MET A 210 36.90 32.79 4.27
N ALA A 211 37.10 31.79 3.41
CA ALA A 211 38.42 31.34 2.99
C ALA A 211 39.21 32.46 2.30
N THR A 212 38.58 33.20 1.37
CA THR A 212 39.22 34.33 0.69
C THR A 212 39.63 35.43 1.67
N ARG A 213 38.77 35.78 2.63
CA ARG A 213 39.09 36.79 3.65
C ARG A 213 40.20 36.34 4.59
N ALA A 214 40.23 35.06 4.95
CA ALA A 214 41.30 34.49 5.76
C ALA A 214 42.66 34.57 5.02
N ASP A 215 42.67 34.22 3.73
CA ASP A 215 43.87 34.33 2.89
C ASP A 215 44.35 35.80 2.76
N GLU A 216 43.43 36.75 2.56
CA GLU A 216 43.76 38.18 2.55
C GLU A 216 44.41 38.65 3.87
N ILE A 217 43.96 38.14 5.02
CA ILE A 217 44.56 38.45 6.31
C ILE A 217 46.01 37.93 6.35
N VAL A 218 46.25 36.69 5.91
CA VAL A 218 47.61 36.12 5.84
C VAL A 218 48.51 36.97 4.97
N VAL A 219 48.05 37.36 3.77
CA VAL A 219 48.82 38.22 2.85
C VAL A 219 49.18 39.56 3.52
N ARG A 220 48.21 40.23 4.15
CA ARG A 220 48.46 41.51 4.84
C ARG A 220 49.45 41.37 5.98
N ILE A 221 49.43 40.26 6.70
CA ILE A 221 50.39 39.98 7.78
C ILE A 221 51.79 39.75 7.21
N ASP A 222 51.90 38.96 6.15
CA ASP A 222 53.18 38.68 5.48
C ASP A 222 53.83 39.96 4.90
N GLU A 223 53.03 40.96 4.53
CA GLU A 223 53.51 42.30 4.17
C GLU A 223 53.85 43.18 5.39
N MET A 224 53.06 43.12 6.46
CA MET A 224 53.19 43.99 7.64
C MET A 224 54.39 43.60 8.52
N VAL A 225 54.62 42.30 8.75
CA VAL A 225 55.66 41.81 9.67
C VAL A 225 57.06 42.31 9.28
N PRO A 226 57.51 42.21 8.00
CA PRO A 226 58.80 42.77 7.59
C PRO A 226 58.92 44.28 7.87
N GLN A 227 57.84 45.04 7.69
CA GLN A 227 57.83 46.48 7.94
C GLN A 227 57.97 46.79 9.43
N VAL A 228 57.27 46.05 10.30
CA VAL A 228 57.38 46.16 11.76
C VAL A 228 58.81 45.86 12.22
N LEU A 229 59.40 44.76 11.72
CA LEU A 229 60.78 44.38 12.03
C LEU A 229 61.81 45.41 11.55
N SER A 230 61.61 45.96 10.34
CA SER A 230 62.44 47.04 9.80
C SER A 230 62.36 48.31 10.66
N ASN A 231 61.15 48.72 11.02
CA ASN A 231 60.93 49.91 11.86
C ASN A 231 61.52 49.73 13.27
N LYS A 232 61.37 48.55 13.86
CA LYS A 232 61.99 48.18 15.15
C LYS A 232 63.51 48.31 15.08
N LYS A 233 64.14 47.75 14.04
CA LYS A 233 65.59 47.87 13.82
C LYS A 233 66.03 49.34 13.73
N ASN A 234 65.34 50.14 12.93
CA ASN A 234 65.64 51.57 12.79
C ASN A 234 65.48 52.32 14.12
N ALA A 235 64.47 52.00 14.92
CA ALA A 235 64.27 52.58 16.24
C ALA A 235 65.40 52.23 17.21
N VAL A 236 65.85 50.96 17.22
CA VAL A 236 67.00 50.51 18.03
C VAL A 236 68.27 51.28 17.65
N GLU A 237 68.57 51.38 16.35
CA GLU A 237 69.74 52.12 15.86
C GLU A 237 69.68 53.61 16.23
N MET A 238 68.49 54.22 16.11
CA MET A 238 68.28 55.63 16.46
C MET A 238 68.44 55.90 17.95
N VAL A 239 67.89 55.04 18.82
CA VAL A 239 68.06 55.14 20.27
C VAL A 239 69.52 55.00 20.66
N GLY A 240 70.23 54.01 20.09
CA GLY A 240 71.65 53.79 20.32
C GLY A 240 72.50 55.01 19.93
N SER A 241 72.34 55.51 18.69
CA SER A 241 73.08 56.68 18.20
C SER A 241 72.76 57.95 18.97
N SER A 242 71.49 58.16 19.36
CA SER A 242 71.08 59.34 20.11
C SER A 242 71.63 59.33 21.53
N ARG A 243 71.72 58.16 22.17
CA ARG A 243 72.36 58.00 23.47
C ARG A 243 73.84 58.33 23.42
N GLU A 244 74.56 57.79 22.43
CA GLU A 244 76.00 58.08 22.24
C GLU A 244 76.25 59.58 22.04
N LYS A 245 75.45 60.23 21.19
CA LYS A 245 75.54 61.69 20.96
C LYS A 245 75.22 62.50 22.21
N LEU A 246 74.24 62.06 23.00
CA LEU A 246 73.89 62.72 24.26
C LEU A 246 75.03 62.62 25.28
N GLU A 247 75.62 61.42 25.44
CA GLU A 247 76.77 61.20 26.32
C GLU A 247 77.97 62.06 25.89
N ALA A 248 78.25 62.13 24.58
CA ALA A 248 79.30 62.99 24.04
C ALA A 248 79.04 64.50 24.29
N ALA A 249 77.80 64.96 24.06
CA ALA A 249 77.43 66.36 24.30
C ALA A 249 77.53 66.76 25.78
N ILE A 250 77.18 65.86 26.71
CA ILE A 250 77.38 66.08 28.15
C ILE A 250 78.87 66.17 28.47
N GLU A 251 79.71 65.31 27.90
CA GLU A 251 81.15 65.36 28.11
C GLU A 251 81.78 66.67 27.62
N GLU A 252 81.37 67.17 26.45
CA GLU A 252 81.83 68.46 25.91
C GLU A 252 81.50 69.65 26.84
N THR A 253 80.41 69.55 27.61
CA THR A 253 80.02 70.63 28.54
C THR A 253 80.99 70.79 29.71
N LYS A 254 81.93 69.85 29.94
CA LYS A 254 83.05 70.04 30.88
C LYS A 254 83.93 71.24 30.53
N ILE A 255 83.97 71.67 29.26
CA ILE A 255 84.67 72.90 28.85
C ILE A 255 84.09 74.12 29.58
N ILE A 256 82.79 74.11 29.89
CA ILE A 256 82.15 75.20 30.63
C ILE A 256 82.72 75.33 32.05
N SER A 257 83.13 74.22 32.68
CA SER A 257 83.84 74.26 33.96
C SER A 257 85.18 75.00 33.84
N GLN A 258 85.87 74.90 32.71
CA GLN A 258 87.12 75.63 32.47
C GLN A 258 86.87 77.14 32.32
N ILE A 259 85.70 77.55 31.79
CA ILE A 259 85.31 78.97 31.73
C ILE A 259 85.17 79.54 33.15
N VAL A 260 84.58 78.78 34.08
CA VAL A 260 84.48 79.18 35.49
C VAL A 260 85.87 79.37 36.10
N ASP A 261 86.80 78.44 35.86
CA ASP A 261 88.18 78.55 36.36
C ASP A 261 88.89 79.80 35.82
N VAL A 262 88.76 80.07 34.52
CA VAL A 262 89.34 81.26 33.87
C VAL A 262 88.69 82.54 34.40
N SER A 263 87.37 82.59 34.52
CA SER A 263 86.65 83.73 35.10
C SER A 263 87.08 83.98 36.54
N GLN A 264 87.29 82.95 37.35
CA GLN A 264 87.79 83.10 38.71
C GLN A 264 89.22 83.67 38.74
N ALA A 265 90.08 83.25 37.82
CA ALA A 265 91.42 83.82 37.65
C ALA A 265 91.38 85.29 37.24
N ILE A 266 90.50 85.68 36.31
CA ILE A 266 90.34 87.09 35.89
C ILE A 266 89.79 87.93 37.05
N LYS A 267 88.83 87.42 37.83
CA LYS A 267 88.31 88.09 39.03
C LYS A 267 89.41 88.32 40.06
N ALA A 268 90.31 87.35 40.25
CA ALA A 268 91.46 87.48 41.14
C ALA A 268 92.44 88.55 40.63
N ILE A 269 92.75 88.58 39.32
CA ILE A 269 93.58 89.61 38.69
C ILE A 269 92.95 90.99 38.84
N ALA A 270 91.64 91.13 38.58
CA ALA A 270 90.90 92.37 38.73
C ALA A 270 90.93 92.85 40.20
N SER A 271 90.74 91.94 41.16
CA SER A 271 90.84 92.26 42.59
C SER A 271 92.25 92.71 42.99
N GLN A 272 93.29 92.04 42.47
CA GLN A 272 94.69 92.41 42.70
C GLN A 272 95.03 93.77 42.06
N THR A 273 94.55 94.02 40.84
CA THR A 273 94.75 95.28 40.12
C THR A 273 94.03 96.43 40.83
N ASN A 274 92.84 96.17 41.38
CA ASN A 274 92.11 97.11 42.21
C ASN A 274 92.90 97.50 43.48
N LEU A 275 93.49 96.51 44.17
CA LEU A 275 94.35 96.77 45.33
C LEU A 275 95.63 97.54 44.97
N LEU A 276 96.25 97.22 43.83
CA LEU A 276 97.42 97.95 43.32
C LEU A 276 97.06 99.40 42.97
N ALA A 277 95.92 99.61 42.31
CA ALA A 277 95.41 100.93 41.96
C ALA A 277 95.02 101.75 43.19
N LEU A 278 94.45 101.13 44.21
CA LEU A 278 94.18 101.76 45.50
C LEU A 278 95.48 102.21 46.17
N ASN A 279 96.50 101.35 46.23
CA ASN A 279 97.81 101.69 46.78
C ASN A 279 98.48 102.83 45.98
N ALA A 280 98.37 102.81 44.65
CA ALA A 280 98.89 103.87 43.79
C ALA A 280 98.13 105.20 43.97
N SER A 281 96.81 105.15 44.18
CA SER A 281 95.98 106.33 44.45
C SER A 281 96.33 106.96 45.80
N ILE A 282 96.56 106.13 46.83
CA ILE A 282 97.05 106.56 48.15
C ILE A 282 98.40 107.26 48.03
N GLU A 283 99.36 106.67 47.31
CA GLU A 283 100.70 107.24 47.17
C GLU A 283 100.71 108.51 46.27
N ALA A 284 99.83 108.56 45.26
CA ALA A 284 99.62 109.76 44.45
C ALA A 284 99.01 110.92 45.26
N ALA A 285 98.08 110.63 46.18
CA ALA A 285 97.55 111.61 47.13
C ALA A 285 98.64 112.11 48.10
N ARG A 286 99.57 111.24 48.48
CA ARG A 286 100.70 111.53 49.37
C ARG A 286 101.76 112.43 48.72
N ALA A 287 101.93 112.34 47.40
CA ALA A 287 102.83 113.20 46.61
C ALA A 287 102.28 114.63 46.36
N GLY A 288 101.06 114.95 46.83
CA GLY A 288 100.49 116.30 46.75
C GLY A 288 100.26 116.79 45.32
N ASP A 289 100.63 118.04 45.02
CA ASP A 289 100.39 118.66 43.71
C ASP A 289 101.13 117.96 42.55
N ALA A 290 102.26 117.30 42.81
CA ALA A 290 103.02 116.55 41.81
C ALA A 290 102.36 115.20 41.43
N GLY A 291 101.48 114.67 42.29
CA GLY A 291 100.82 113.38 42.12
C GLY A 291 99.44 113.42 41.46
N LYS A 292 98.88 114.62 41.21
CA LYS A 292 97.50 114.79 40.68
C LYS A 292 97.22 114.00 39.40
N GLY A 293 98.15 113.97 38.45
CA GLY A 293 98.00 113.18 37.22
C GLY A 293 97.99 111.68 37.47
N PHE A 294 98.84 111.20 38.39
CA PHE A 294 98.88 109.79 38.80
C PHE A 294 97.65 109.36 39.59
N ALA A 295 97.08 110.25 40.41
CA ALA A 295 95.86 109.98 41.17
C ALA A 295 94.64 109.76 40.25
N VAL A 296 94.53 110.52 39.16
CA VAL A 296 93.48 110.33 38.14
C VAL A 296 93.63 108.97 37.45
N VAL A 297 94.85 108.62 37.01
CA VAL A 297 95.12 107.32 36.38
C VAL A 297 94.85 106.16 37.34
N ALA A 298 95.25 106.27 38.61
CA ALA A 298 94.99 105.25 39.61
C ALA A 298 93.49 105.08 39.93
N GLY A 299 92.73 106.19 39.94
CA GLY A 299 91.26 106.15 40.07
C GLY A 299 90.59 105.46 38.88
N GLU A 300 91.05 105.74 37.67
CA GLU A 300 90.55 105.09 36.45
C GLU A 300 90.86 103.59 36.42
N ILE A 301 92.06 103.17 36.84
CA ILE A 301 92.44 101.75 36.94
C ILE A 301 91.61 101.03 38.02
N ASN A 302 91.33 101.68 39.16
CA ASN A 302 90.47 101.13 40.22
C ASN A 302 89.05 100.92 39.68
N SER A 303 88.45 101.94 39.06
CA SER A 303 87.13 101.84 38.44
C SER A 303 87.07 100.76 37.37
N LEU A 304 88.08 100.67 36.49
CA LEU A 304 88.18 99.65 35.44
C LEU A 304 88.29 98.24 36.04
N SER A 305 89.06 98.08 37.11
CA SER A 305 89.23 96.80 37.82
C SER A 305 87.94 96.37 38.53
N SER A 306 87.23 97.30 39.17
CA SER A 306 85.93 97.05 39.79
C SER A 306 84.88 96.65 38.74
N ASN A 307 84.79 97.38 37.63
CA ASN A 307 83.89 97.06 36.52
C ASN A 307 84.23 95.68 35.93
N THR A 308 85.53 95.35 35.78
CA THR A 308 85.96 94.02 35.32
C THR A 308 85.49 92.92 36.28
N ALA A 309 85.60 93.11 37.59
CA ALA A 309 85.13 92.15 38.57
C ALA A 309 83.59 91.96 38.53
N GLU A 310 82.83 93.04 38.31
CA GLU A 310 81.37 92.98 38.17
C GLU A 310 80.94 92.26 36.87
N GLU A 311 81.59 92.56 35.75
CA GLU A 311 81.31 91.88 34.48
C GLU A 311 81.67 90.39 34.53
N ILE A 312 82.76 90.01 35.21
CA ILE A 312 83.10 88.61 35.42
C ILE A 312 82.09 87.90 36.33
N GLU A 313 81.50 88.59 37.31
CA GLU A 313 80.40 88.03 38.11
C GLU A 313 79.17 87.74 37.24
N LYS A 314 78.83 88.65 36.30
CA LYS A 314 77.76 88.40 35.31
C LYS A 314 78.08 87.20 34.41
N VAL A 315 79.34 87.03 34.00
CA VAL A 315 79.78 85.84 33.23
C VAL A 315 79.58 84.56 34.03
N ASN A 316 79.95 84.53 35.31
CA ASN A 316 79.73 83.36 36.18
C ASN A 316 78.24 83.01 36.31
N GLN A 317 77.39 84.01 36.60
CA GLN A 317 75.94 83.81 36.68
C GLN A 317 75.33 83.27 35.37
N LEU A 318 75.79 83.78 34.22
CA LEU A 318 75.34 83.28 32.92
C LEU A 318 75.82 81.84 32.70
N THR A 319 77.05 81.54 33.10
CA THR A 319 77.67 80.21 32.97
C THR A 319 76.92 79.17 33.82
N ASP A 320 76.57 79.51 35.06
CA ASP A 320 75.75 78.66 35.94
C ASP A 320 74.36 78.39 35.34
N LYS A 321 73.74 79.42 34.75
CA LYS A 321 72.43 79.28 34.09
C LYS A 321 72.51 78.39 32.85
N VAL A 322 73.59 78.49 32.07
CA VAL A 322 73.83 77.61 30.91
C VAL A 322 74.03 76.17 31.39
N MET A 323 74.87 75.93 32.40
CA MET A 323 75.09 74.59 32.97
C MET A 323 73.79 73.97 33.50
N SER A 324 72.97 74.75 34.21
CA SER A 324 71.67 74.29 34.69
C SER A 324 70.71 73.92 33.55
N SER A 325 70.69 74.73 32.48
CA SER A 325 69.85 74.48 31.30
C SER A 325 70.31 73.22 30.55
N VAL A 326 71.61 73.03 30.37
CA VAL A 326 72.20 71.84 29.76
C VAL A 326 71.89 70.59 30.57
N ASN A 327 72.07 70.61 31.89
CA ASN A 327 71.76 69.47 32.76
C ASN A 327 70.27 69.10 32.70
N THR A 328 69.40 70.10 32.65
CA THR A 328 67.95 69.88 32.48
C THR A 328 67.66 69.22 31.13
N LEU A 329 68.25 69.75 30.04
CA LEU A 329 68.09 69.17 28.71
C LEU A 329 68.62 67.74 28.64
N ALA A 330 69.77 67.45 29.26
CA ALA A 330 70.36 66.12 29.32
C ALA A 330 69.45 65.13 30.06
N LYS A 331 68.86 65.57 31.18
CA LYS A 331 67.88 64.77 31.92
C LYS A 331 66.64 64.47 31.09
N GLU A 332 66.05 65.48 30.45
CA GLU A 332 64.85 65.28 29.63
C GLU A 332 65.13 64.43 28.38
N ALA A 333 66.29 64.61 27.73
CA ALA A 333 66.72 63.73 26.65
C ALA A 333 66.93 62.29 27.13
N GLY A 334 67.48 62.09 28.32
CA GLY A 334 67.58 60.78 28.97
C GLY A 334 66.21 60.13 29.20
N ASN A 335 65.24 60.88 29.73
CA ASN A 335 63.86 60.40 29.92
C ASN A 335 63.22 59.96 28.60
N VAL A 336 63.42 60.72 27.51
CA VAL A 336 62.90 60.37 26.18
C VAL A 336 63.55 59.10 25.66
N LEU A 337 64.86 58.95 25.80
CA LEU A 337 65.57 57.73 25.38
C LEU A 337 65.13 56.51 26.20
N GLU A 338 64.90 56.67 27.50
CA GLU A 338 64.36 55.62 28.35
C GLU A 338 62.94 55.21 27.92
N PHE A 339 62.06 56.18 27.63
CA PHE A 339 60.73 55.92 27.09
C PHE A 339 60.77 55.16 25.76
N LEU A 340 61.62 55.60 24.82
CA LEU A 340 61.79 54.90 23.54
C LEU A 340 62.29 53.47 23.74
N ASN A 341 63.24 53.26 24.65
CA ASN A 341 63.82 51.94 24.89
C ASN A 341 62.87 50.99 25.65
N THR A 342 62.10 51.49 26.61
CA THR A 342 61.29 50.64 27.51
C THR A 342 59.86 50.45 27.03
N VAL A 343 59.28 51.46 26.38
CA VAL A 343 57.89 51.44 25.90
C VAL A 343 57.88 51.13 24.41
N VAL A 344 58.48 51.99 23.58
CA VAL A 344 58.33 51.89 22.12
C VAL A 344 58.96 50.62 21.55
N LEU A 345 60.16 50.21 22.01
CA LEU A 345 60.76 48.95 21.57
C LEU A 345 59.94 47.72 21.99
N LYS A 346 59.33 47.78 23.18
CA LYS A 346 58.46 46.71 23.67
C LYS A 346 57.12 46.67 22.93
N ASP A 347 56.62 47.81 22.48
CA ASP A 347 55.44 47.87 21.61
C ASP A 347 55.73 47.18 20.26
N TYR A 348 56.94 47.30 19.71
CA TYR A 348 57.33 46.54 18.51
C TYR A 348 57.35 45.02 18.74
N ASP A 349 57.83 44.53 19.89
CA ASP A 349 57.72 43.11 20.25
C ASP A 349 56.25 42.67 20.32
N SER A 350 55.40 43.53 20.89
CA SER A 350 53.97 43.24 21.05
C SER A 350 53.22 43.24 19.71
N LEU A 351 53.62 44.09 18.76
CA LEU A 351 53.08 44.10 17.39
C LEU A 351 53.47 42.85 16.60
N GLU A 352 54.68 42.33 16.82
CA GLU A 352 55.15 41.08 16.22
C GLU A 352 54.38 39.86 16.75
N ASP A 353 54.16 39.79 18.08
CA ASP A 353 53.29 38.78 18.70
C ASP A 353 51.84 38.87 18.18
N LEU A 354 51.30 40.09 18.11
CA LEU A 354 49.96 40.33 17.57
C LEU A 354 49.83 39.83 16.13
N ALA A 355 50.81 40.12 15.28
CA ALA A 355 50.82 39.66 13.89
C ALA A 355 50.85 38.12 13.80
N THR A 356 51.62 37.46 14.66
CA THR A 356 51.67 35.99 14.74
C THR A 356 50.32 35.40 15.13
N ARG A 357 49.68 35.94 16.16
CA ARG A 357 48.34 35.50 16.60
C ARG A 357 47.28 35.72 15.54
N TYR A 358 47.29 36.87 14.85
CA TYR A 358 46.37 37.10 13.74
C TYR A 358 46.58 36.11 12.58
N LYS A 359 47.81 35.64 12.36
CA LYS A 359 48.11 34.62 11.34
C LYS A 359 47.57 33.25 11.74
N GLU A 360 47.70 32.90 13.01
CA GLU A 360 47.08 31.68 13.57
C GLU A 360 45.56 31.72 13.46
N ASP A 361 44.93 32.84 13.83
CA ASP A 361 43.48 33.05 13.71
C ASP A 361 43.03 32.91 12.24
N ALA A 362 43.75 33.51 11.29
CA ALA A 362 43.46 33.35 9.88
C ALA A 362 43.58 31.89 9.41
N GLY A 363 44.59 31.16 9.88
CA GLY A 363 44.73 29.72 9.64
C GLY A 363 43.54 28.92 10.17
N TYR A 364 43.05 29.24 11.38
CA TYR A 364 41.85 28.63 11.95
C TYR A 364 40.60 28.88 11.10
N TYR A 365 40.40 30.10 10.60
CA TYR A 365 39.27 30.41 9.72
C TYR A 365 39.36 29.69 8.38
N LEU A 366 40.56 29.54 7.82
CA LEU A 366 40.78 28.80 6.57
C LEU A 366 40.44 27.30 6.73
N ASP A 367 40.88 26.68 7.83
CA ASP A 367 40.58 25.28 8.15
C ASP A 367 39.08 25.06 8.43
N THR A 368 38.48 25.97 9.21
CA THR A 368 37.03 25.96 9.48
C THR A 368 36.23 26.08 8.19
N SER A 369 36.65 26.97 7.29
CA SER A 369 36.03 27.12 5.98
C SER A 369 36.13 25.86 5.12
N GLY A 370 37.27 25.16 5.15
CA GLY A 370 37.44 23.89 4.43
C GLY A 370 36.52 22.78 4.95
N THR A 371 36.37 22.70 6.27
CA THR A 371 35.46 21.75 6.93
C THR A 371 34.00 22.08 6.58
N LEU A 372 33.59 23.34 6.71
CA LEU A 372 32.23 23.77 6.38
C LEU A 372 31.91 23.60 4.89
N GLY A 373 32.87 23.85 4.00
CA GLY A 373 32.71 23.59 2.57
C GLY A 373 32.45 22.11 2.27
N SER A 374 33.22 21.22 2.91
CA SER A 374 32.99 19.77 2.79
C SER A 374 31.61 19.35 3.33
N SER A 375 31.17 19.95 4.44
CA SER A 375 29.81 19.73 4.97
C SER A 375 28.72 20.25 4.04
N ALA A 376 28.94 21.37 3.36
CA ALA A 376 27.99 21.89 2.36
C ALA A 376 27.86 20.93 1.16
N ASP A 377 28.96 20.36 0.68
CA ASP A 377 28.94 19.34 -0.39
C ASP A 377 28.17 18.08 0.04
N GLU A 378 28.38 17.59 1.26
CA GLU A 378 27.67 16.43 1.80
C GLU A 378 26.16 16.71 1.97
N LEU A 379 25.80 17.91 2.44
CA LEU A 379 24.41 18.33 2.52
C LEU A 379 23.75 18.43 1.15
N ASN A 380 24.44 18.96 0.15
CA ASN A 380 23.96 18.99 -1.24
C ASN A 380 23.70 17.59 -1.79
N ALA A 381 24.63 16.65 -1.57
CA ALA A 381 24.42 15.25 -1.95
C ALA A 381 23.21 14.63 -1.24
N THR A 382 23.02 14.95 0.04
CA THR A 382 21.86 14.50 0.82
C THR A 382 20.55 15.07 0.26
N MET A 383 20.51 16.34 -0.13
CA MET A 383 19.32 16.95 -0.75
C MET A 383 19.00 16.29 -2.10
N SER A 384 20.01 15.96 -2.90
CA SER A 384 19.82 15.20 -4.15
C SER A 384 19.20 13.82 -3.89
N ASN A 385 19.70 13.09 -2.89
CA ASN A 385 19.15 11.79 -2.51
C ASN A 385 17.69 11.91 -2.01
N ILE A 386 17.37 12.95 -1.23
CA ILE A 386 16.00 13.19 -0.77
C ILE A 386 15.07 13.42 -1.97
N ASN A 387 15.49 14.20 -2.97
CA ASN A 387 14.68 14.41 -4.18
C ASN A 387 14.41 13.11 -4.93
N GLU A 388 15.40 12.23 -5.09
CA GLU A 388 15.20 10.92 -5.72
C GLU A 388 14.23 10.03 -4.93
N ILE A 389 14.32 10.05 -3.60
CA ILE A 389 13.38 9.34 -2.73
C ILE A 389 11.98 9.92 -2.87
N LEU A 390 11.81 11.24 -2.93
CA LEU A 390 10.51 11.88 -3.12
C LEU A 390 9.88 11.53 -4.46
N ASP A 391 10.67 11.45 -5.54
CA ASP A 391 10.19 10.99 -6.85
C ASP A 391 9.69 9.55 -6.79
N THR A 392 10.42 8.69 -6.09
CA THR A 392 10.02 7.29 -5.88
C THR A 392 8.73 7.19 -5.07
N ILE A 393 8.60 7.96 -3.98
CA ILE A 393 7.39 7.98 -3.15
C ILE A 393 6.19 8.52 -3.94
N ASN A 394 6.38 9.55 -4.78
CA ASN A 394 5.33 10.06 -5.65
C ASN A 394 4.83 9.00 -6.64
N ALA A 395 5.76 8.25 -7.25
CA ALA A 395 5.40 7.13 -8.13
C ALA A 395 4.61 6.05 -7.38
N SER A 396 5.07 5.66 -6.19
CA SER A 396 4.36 4.70 -5.33
C SER A 396 2.97 5.21 -4.91
N GLN A 397 2.79 6.51 -4.67
CA GLN A 397 1.47 7.07 -4.36
C GLN A 397 0.52 7.03 -5.54
N HIS A 398 1.04 7.22 -6.75
CA HIS A 398 0.22 7.07 -7.95
C HIS A 398 -0.26 5.61 -8.10
N GLU A 399 0.65 4.65 -7.97
CA GLU A 399 0.31 3.22 -8.01
C GLU A 399 -0.67 2.81 -6.90
N LEU A 400 -0.49 3.35 -5.69
CA LEU A 400 -1.39 3.07 -4.56
C LEU A 400 -2.80 3.61 -4.84
N ASN A 401 -2.92 4.80 -5.43
CA ASN A 401 -4.21 5.38 -5.80
C ASN A 401 -4.91 4.54 -6.88
N GLU A 402 -4.19 4.10 -7.92
CA GLU A 402 -4.72 3.16 -8.91
C GLU A 402 -5.17 1.83 -8.28
N ALA A 403 -4.39 1.29 -7.33
CA ALA A 403 -4.76 0.08 -6.61
C ALA A 403 -6.04 0.26 -5.80
N VAL A 404 -6.22 1.40 -5.13
CA VAL A 404 -7.45 1.74 -4.40
C VAL A 404 -8.65 1.79 -5.35
N GLN A 405 -8.50 2.46 -6.49
CA GLN A 405 -9.56 2.53 -7.50
C GLN A 405 -9.92 1.14 -8.04
N ASN A 406 -8.94 0.31 -8.38
CA ASN A 406 -9.16 -1.06 -8.87
C ASN A 406 -9.92 -1.93 -7.86
N VAL A 407 -9.59 -1.82 -6.57
CA VAL A 407 -10.32 -2.56 -5.52
C VAL A 407 -11.75 -2.03 -5.40
N SER A 408 -11.96 -0.71 -5.48
CA SER A 408 -13.31 -0.13 -5.48
C SER A 408 -14.16 -0.66 -6.63
N ASP A 409 -13.60 -0.75 -7.84
CA ASP A 409 -14.29 -1.27 -9.02
C ASP A 409 -14.63 -2.77 -8.85
N ASN A 410 -13.69 -3.56 -8.31
CA ASN A 410 -13.92 -4.97 -7.98
C ASN A 410 -15.02 -5.15 -6.93
N LEU A 411 -15.08 -4.30 -5.89
CA LEU A 411 -16.16 -4.35 -4.89
C LEU A 411 -17.52 -4.08 -5.53
N GLN A 412 -17.60 -3.19 -6.52
CA GLN A 412 -18.83 -2.94 -7.26
C GLN A 412 -19.25 -4.17 -8.09
N GLU A 413 -18.32 -4.86 -8.74
CA GLU A 413 -18.60 -6.11 -9.44
C GLU A 413 -19.06 -7.23 -8.50
N ILE A 414 -18.40 -7.38 -7.35
CA ILE A 414 -18.78 -8.36 -6.33
C ILE A 414 -20.18 -8.05 -5.79
N THR A 415 -20.50 -6.77 -5.55
CA THR A 415 -21.83 -6.34 -5.10
C THR A 415 -22.90 -6.73 -6.12
N ASN A 416 -22.67 -6.45 -7.40
CA ASN A 416 -23.60 -6.80 -8.48
C ASN A 416 -23.77 -8.33 -8.59
N SER A 417 -22.67 -9.07 -8.55
CA SER A 417 -22.68 -10.54 -8.62
C SER A 417 -23.40 -11.15 -7.41
N SER A 418 -23.14 -10.63 -6.21
CA SER A 418 -23.80 -11.08 -4.98
C SER A 418 -25.30 -10.81 -5.01
N SER A 419 -25.73 -9.68 -5.60
CA SER A 419 -27.15 -9.38 -5.81
C SER A 419 -27.79 -10.39 -6.77
N GLN A 420 -27.13 -10.71 -7.88
CA GLN A 420 -27.62 -11.70 -8.84
C GLN A 420 -27.75 -13.10 -8.20
N VAL A 421 -26.74 -13.56 -7.47
CA VAL A 421 -26.81 -14.86 -6.77
C VAL A 421 -27.93 -14.84 -5.72
N SER A 422 -28.21 -13.71 -5.08
CA SER A 422 -29.33 -13.57 -4.13
C SER A 422 -30.67 -13.80 -4.81
N ASP A 423 -30.88 -13.18 -5.98
CA ASP A 423 -32.10 -13.35 -6.78
C ASP A 423 -32.25 -14.79 -7.27
N GLU A 424 -31.18 -15.39 -7.79
CA GLU A 424 -31.19 -16.80 -8.24
C GLU A 424 -31.48 -17.78 -7.09
N THR A 425 -30.92 -17.52 -5.90
CA THR A 425 -31.16 -18.32 -4.69
C THR A 425 -32.63 -18.23 -4.25
N LYS A 426 -33.22 -17.04 -4.34
CA LYS A 426 -34.64 -16.81 -4.03
C LYS A 426 -35.57 -17.54 -5.01
N ASP A 427 -35.23 -17.53 -6.29
CA ASP A 427 -35.99 -18.26 -7.32
C ASP A 427 -35.88 -19.78 -7.13
N ALA A 428 -34.70 -20.28 -6.76
CA ALA A 428 -34.50 -21.69 -6.41
C ALA A 428 -35.34 -22.09 -5.18
N LEU A 429 -35.35 -21.27 -4.12
CA LEU A 429 -36.19 -21.49 -2.93
C LEU A 429 -37.68 -21.53 -3.27
N SER A 430 -38.15 -20.63 -4.14
CA SER A 430 -39.54 -20.63 -4.63
C SER A 430 -39.87 -21.93 -5.38
N SER A 431 -38.98 -22.37 -6.27
CA SER A 431 -39.14 -23.61 -7.05
C SER A 431 -39.16 -24.86 -6.16
N ILE A 432 -38.29 -24.92 -5.15
CA ILE A 432 -38.25 -26.02 -4.17
C ILE A 432 -39.53 -26.05 -3.34
N THR A 433 -40.03 -24.88 -2.94
CA THR A 433 -41.28 -24.77 -2.18
C THR A 433 -42.47 -25.31 -3.00
N ALA A 434 -42.55 -24.94 -4.28
CA ALA A 434 -43.58 -25.47 -5.19
C ALA A 434 -43.45 -26.99 -5.42
N LEU A 435 -42.22 -27.51 -5.49
CA LEU A 435 -41.95 -28.95 -5.61
C LEU A 435 -42.40 -29.71 -4.34
N GLN A 436 -42.07 -29.18 -3.16
CA GLN A 436 -42.52 -29.75 -1.88
C GLN A 436 -44.05 -29.71 -1.75
N GLU A 437 -44.70 -28.62 -2.17
CA GLU A 437 -46.17 -28.53 -2.21
C GLU A 437 -46.75 -29.60 -3.14
N THR A 438 -46.18 -29.78 -4.33
CA THR A 438 -46.57 -30.84 -5.26
C THR A 438 -46.40 -32.23 -4.64
N ILE A 439 -45.26 -32.50 -3.99
CA ILE A 439 -45.01 -33.76 -3.29
C ILE A 439 -46.03 -34.00 -2.17
N SER A 440 -46.43 -32.95 -1.44
CA SER A 440 -47.39 -33.05 -0.35
C SER A 440 -48.80 -33.46 -0.79
N THR A 441 -49.13 -33.33 -2.09
CA THR A 441 -50.40 -33.83 -2.65
C THR A 441 -50.47 -35.37 -2.69
N PHE A 442 -49.32 -36.04 -2.66
CA PHE A 442 -49.24 -37.50 -2.63
C PHE A 442 -49.33 -37.99 -1.17
N ASN A 443 -50.27 -38.88 -0.89
CA ASN A 443 -50.47 -39.48 0.42
C ASN A 443 -49.49 -40.65 0.64
N VAL A 444 -48.21 -40.34 0.91
CA VAL A 444 -47.07 -41.29 0.85
C VAL A 444 -46.17 -41.26 2.08
#